data_AF-A0A9D8D5M2-F1
#
_entry.id   AF-A0A9D8D5M2-F1
#
_cell.length_a   1.000
_cell.length_b   1.000
_cell.length_c   1.000
_cell.angle_alpha   90.00
_cell.angle_beta   90.00
_cell.angle_gamma   90.00
#
_symmetry.space_group_name_H-M   'P 1'
#
loop_
_entity.id
_entity.type
_entity.pdbx_description
1 polymer ?
#
loop_
_entity_poly.entity_id
_entity_poly.type
_entity_poly.pdbx_seq_one_letter_code
_entity_poly.pdbx_strand_id
1 'polypeptide(L)'
;MSQTNLADAVGLTFQQIQKYERGFNRIGSSRLYEFAKILNVPVSYFFEEMPANVLLGRALPMRARKGLGEAGTPFSPDSDPMIKRETFELVRAYYKIREGRVRKRVFDMIKAVGAASHAELLAGRKPPKGRRGGG
;
A
#
# COMPACT_ATOMS: atom_id res chain seq x y z
N MET A 1 5.62 -25.69 1.17
CA MET A 1 6.00 -24.33 0.72
C MET A 1 6.39 -23.51 1.94
N SER A 2 7.38 -22.61 1.86
CA SER A 2 7.73 -21.74 3.01
C SER A 2 6.88 -20.46 3.02
N GLN A 3 6.80 -19.78 4.17
CA GLN A 3 6.16 -18.46 4.27
C GLN A 3 6.83 -17.40 3.41
N THR A 4 8.16 -17.44 3.26
CA THR A 4 8.90 -16.52 2.38
C THR A 4 8.50 -16.73 0.92
N ASN A 5 8.49 -17.99 0.45
CA ASN A 5 8.09 -18.30 -0.91
C ASN A 5 6.60 -17.95 -1.18
N LEU A 6 5.73 -18.06 -0.17
CA LEU A 6 4.35 -17.58 -0.24
C LEU A 6 4.29 -16.05 -0.36
N ALA A 7 5.11 -15.34 0.41
CA ALA A 7 5.19 -13.88 0.37
C ALA A 7 5.64 -13.40 -1.02
N ASP A 8 6.73 -13.99 -1.54
CA ASP A 8 7.29 -13.67 -2.85
C ASP A 8 6.28 -13.95 -3.98
N ALA A 9 5.59 -15.09 -3.96
CA ALA A 9 4.59 -15.46 -4.96
C ALA A 9 3.35 -14.55 -4.99
N VAL A 10 3.07 -13.81 -3.91
CA VAL A 10 1.90 -12.93 -3.74
C VAL A 10 2.30 -11.44 -3.81
N GLY A 11 3.61 -11.13 -3.90
CA GLY A 11 4.13 -9.76 -3.84
C GLY A 11 3.94 -9.12 -2.45
N LEU A 12 4.08 -9.90 -1.39
CA LEU A 12 4.00 -9.48 0.01
C LEU A 12 5.35 -9.62 0.69
N THR A 13 5.56 -8.87 1.78
CA THR A 13 6.69 -9.11 2.68
C THR A 13 6.41 -10.27 3.64
N PHE A 14 7.45 -10.97 4.08
CA PHE A 14 7.36 -11.98 5.13
C PHE A 14 6.65 -11.47 6.40
N GLN A 15 6.89 -10.20 6.79
CA GLN A 15 6.20 -9.57 7.92
C GLN A 15 4.70 -9.37 7.68
N GLN A 16 4.24 -9.16 6.44
CA GLN A 16 2.80 -9.07 6.14
C GLN A 16 2.12 -10.44 6.25
N ILE A 17 2.77 -11.51 5.79
CA ILE A 17 2.28 -12.89 6.01
C ILE A 17 2.12 -13.15 7.52
N GLN A 18 3.13 -12.82 8.33
CA GLN A 18 3.03 -12.95 9.80
C GLN A 18 1.92 -12.08 10.44
N LYS A 19 1.60 -10.91 9.86
CA LYS A 19 0.47 -10.07 10.34
C LYS A 19 -0.88 -10.66 9.97
N TYR A 20 -0.99 -11.37 8.85
CA TYR A 20 -2.20 -12.08 8.43
C TYR A 20 -2.42 -13.35 9.27
N GLU A 21 -1.41 -14.20 9.44
CA GLU A 21 -1.49 -15.42 10.26
C GLU A 21 -1.87 -15.13 11.72
N ARG A 22 -1.38 -14.01 12.28
CA ARG A 22 -1.68 -13.59 13.65
C ARG A 22 -2.99 -12.79 13.78
N GLY A 23 -3.71 -12.57 12.67
CA GLY A 23 -4.96 -11.79 12.65
C GLY A 23 -4.80 -10.33 13.10
N PHE A 24 -3.60 -9.75 12.94
CA PHE A 24 -3.36 -8.32 13.19
C PHE A 24 -3.90 -7.45 12.04
N ASN A 25 -3.76 -7.95 10.81
CA ASN A 25 -4.36 -7.34 9.63
C ASN A 25 -5.56 -8.18 9.18
N ARG A 26 -6.60 -7.53 8.65
CA ARG A 26 -7.65 -8.24 7.90
C ARG A 26 -7.14 -8.59 6.50
N ILE A 27 -7.54 -9.76 6.02
CA ILE A 27 -7.39 -10.18 4.61
C ILE A 27 -8.74 -9.93 3.92
N GLY A 28 -8.71 -9.45 2.70
CA GLY A 28 -9.86 -9.25 1.83
C GLY A 28 -9.93 -10.31 0.74
N SER A 29 -11.08 -10.38 0.07
CA SER A 29 -11.43 -11.48 -0.83
C SER A 29 -10.46 -11.69 -1.99
N SER A 30 -9.81 -10.61 -2.48
CA SER A 30 -8.81 -10.71 -3.57
C SER A 30 -7.56 -11.46 -3.12
N ARG A 31 -6.95 -11.08 -2.00
CA ARG A 31 -5.76 -11.76 -1.46
C ARG A 31 -6.06 -13.20 -1.06
N LEU A 32 -7.24 -13.45 -0.50
CA LEU A 32 -7.69 -14.79 -0.13
C LEU A 32 -7.88 -15.69 -1.37
N TYR A 33 -8.35 -15.15 -2.50
CA TYR A 33 -8.38 -15.86 -3.79
C TYR A 33 -6.99 -16.13 -4.37
N GLU A 34 -6.07 -15.15 -4.30
CA GLU A 34 -4.67 -15.34 -4.73
C GLU A 34 -3.96 -16.43 -3.90
N PHE A 35 -4.13 -16.43 -2.58
CA PHE A 35 -3.64 -17.48 -1.70
C PHE A 35 -4.23 -18.85 -2.06
N ALA A 36 -5.53 -18.94 -2.36
CA ALA A 36 -6.17 -20.19 -2.83
C ALA A 36 -5.50 -20.74 -4.10
N LYS A 37 -5.22 -19.86 -5.07
CA LYS A 37 -4.53 -20.25 -6.32
C LYS A 37 -3.11 -20.76 -6.09
N ILE A 38 -2.33 -20.09 -5.25
CA ILE A 38 -0.92 -20.43 -5.01
C ILE A 38 -0.77 -21.66 -4.10
N LEU A 39 -1.68 -21.86 -3.15
CA LEU A 39 -1.75 -23.06 -2.32
C LEU A 39 -2.46 -24.24 -3.03
N ASN A 40 -3.01 -24.01 -4.23
CA ASN A 40 -3.78 -24.97 -5.02
C ASN A 40 -4.97 -25.60 -4.24
N VAL A 41 -5.72 -24.75 -3.52
CA VAL A 41 -6.93 -25.13 -2.77
C VAL A 41 -8.15 -24.34 -3.24
N PRO A 42 -9.37 -24.88 -3.11
CA PRO A 42 -10.60 -24.10 -3.29
C PRO A 42 -10.64 -22.90 -2.34
N VAL A 43 -11.23 -21.78 -2.77
CA VAL A 43 -11.37 -20.58 -1.93
C VAL A 43 -12.20 -20.83 -0.67
N SER A 44 -13.07 -21.86 -0.67
CA SER A 44 -13.86 -22.32 0.47
C SER A 44 -13.01 -22.83 1.63
N TYR A 45 -11.81 -23.35 1.36
CA TYR A 45 -10.90 -23.93 2.35
C TYR A 45 -10.66 -22.99 3.55
N PHE A 46 -10.49 -21.69 3.30
CA PHE A 46 -10.28 -20.67 4.33
C PHE A 46 -11.51 -20.39 5.23
N PHE A 47 -12.65 -21.03 4.95
CA PHE A 47 -13.92 -20.84 5.66
C PHE A 47 -14.47 -22.13 6.29
N GLU A 48 -13.82 -23.28 6.08
CA GLU A 48 -14.32 -24.59 6.56
C GLU A 48 -14.43 -24.67 8.10
N GLU A 49 -13.50 -24.03 8.82
CA GLU A 49 -13.52 -23.94 10.29
C GLU A 49 -14.17 -22.65 10.82
N MET A 50 -14.85 -21.87 9.96
CA MET A 50 -15.43 -20.60 10.40
C MET A 50 -16.65 -20.86 11.31
N PRO A 51 -16.68 -20.32 12.55
CA PRO A 51 -17.71 -20.71 13.51
C PRO A 51 -19.09 -20.25 13.04
N ALA A 52 -20.11 -21.10 13.25
CA ALA A 52 -21.44 -20.97 12.65
C ALA A 52 -22.12 -19.62 12.90
N ASN A 53 -21.82 -18.94 14.02
CA ASN A 53 -22.34 -17.60 14.28
C ASN A 53 -21.84 -16.54 13.28
N VAL A 54 -20.61 -16.67 12.78
CA VAL A 54 -20.05 -15.79 11.74
C VAL A 54 -20.68 -16.08 10.38
N LEU A 55 -20.85 -17.36 10.04
CA LEU A 55 -21.55 -17.79 8.81
C LEU A 55 -23.02 -17.34 8.78
N LEU A 56 -23.70 -17.35 9.93
CA LEU A 56 -25.07 -16.85 10.10
C LEU A 56 -25.16 -15.31 10.21
N GLY A 57 -24.08 -14.57 9.93
CA GLY A 57 -24.05 -13.10 9.96
C GLY A 57 -24.20 -12.49 11.36
N ARG A 58 -24.15 -13.29 12.42
CA ARG A 58 -24.34 -12.84 13.81
C ARG A 58 -23.01 -12.32 14.35
N ALA A 59 -22.79 -11.02 14.12
CA ALA A 59 -21.55 -10.32 14.46
C ALA A 59 -21.02 -10.65 15.86
N LEU A 60 -19.75 -11.09 15.92
CA LEU A 60 -18.99 -11.15 17.16
C LEU A 60 -18.93 -9.75 17.80
N PRO A 61 -18.91 -9.64 19.14
CA PRO A 61 -18.75 -8.35 19.80
C PRO A 61 -17.45 -7.69 19.35
N MET A 62 -17.57 -6.59 18.61
CA MET A 62 -16.46 -5.78 18.09
C MET A 62 -15.70 -5.12 19.24
N ARG A 63 -14.83 -5.88 19.93
CA ARG A 63 -13.71 -5.31 20.67
C ARG A 63 -12.89 -4.50 19.68
N ALA A 64 -12.81 -3.20 19.90
CA ALA A 64 -12.28 -2.21 18.97
C ALA A 64 -10.77 -2.38 18.70
N ARG A 65 -10.38 -3.39 17.92
CA ARG A 65 -9.06 -3.48 17.31
C ARG A 65 -8.99 -2.45 16.19
N LYS A 66 -8.43 -1.29 16.53
CA LYS A 66 -8.05 -0.19 15.63
C LYS A 66 -6.99 -0.69 14.63
N GLY A 67 -7.46 -1.26 13.52
CA GLY A 67 -6.67 -1.80 12.42
C GLY A 67 -7.57 -1.91 11.19
N LEU A 68 -7.77 -0.78 10.51
CA LEU A 68 -8.74 -0.65 9.41
C LEU A 68 -8.15 -1.09 8.08
N GLY A 69 -8.76 -2.13 7.49
CA GLY A 69 -8.77 -2.38 6.04
C GLY A 69 -7.51 -2.99 5.42
N GLU A 70 -7.69 -3.70 4.30
CA GLU A 70 -6.61 -3.92 3.35
C GLU A 70 -6.29 -2.59 2.65
N ALA A 71 -5.05 -2.14 2.75
CA ALA A 71 -4.44 -1.42 1.64
C ALA A 71 -4.17 -2.47 0.54
N GLY A 72 -4.84 -2.33 -0.61
CA GLY A 72 -4.78 -3.32 -1.68
C GLY A 72 -3.37 -3.55 -2.23
N THR A 73 -3.12 -4.75 -2.78
CA THR A 73 -1.95 -5.03 -3.64
C THR A 73 -2.01 -4.10 -4.91
N PRO A 74 -0.96 -3.76 -5.70
CA PRO A 74 0.50 -3.85 -5.56
C PRO A 74 1.16 -2.45 -5.41
N PHE A 75 1.19 -1.88 -4.21
CA PHE A 75 2.03 -0.72 -3.89
C PHE A 75 2.77 -0.93 -2.56
N SER A 76 4.10 -0.81 -2.61
CA SER A 76 4.98 -0.90 -1.44
C SER A 76 4.57 0.16 -0.39
N PRO A 77 4.15 -0.21 0.83
CA PRO A 77 3.68 0.77 1.82
C PRO A 77 4.77 1.76 2.24
N ASP A 78 6.05 1.38 2.10
CA ASP A 78 7.22 2.22 2.36
C ASP A 78 7.42 3.32 1.30
N SER A 79 6.57 3.41 0.27
CA SER A 79 6.68 4.41 -0.80
C SER A 79 5.34 4.96 -1.31
N ASP A 80 4.23 4.79 -0.59
CA ASP A 80 3.03 5.60 -0.85
C ASP A 80 3.12 6.94 -0.10
N PRO A 81 3.32 8.08 -0.80
CA PRO A 81 3.34 9.38 -0.15
C PRO A 81 2.02 9.73 0.55
N MET A 82 0.87 9.15 0.16
CA MET A 82 -0.41 9.39 0.84
C MET A 82 -0.51 8.74 2.23
N ILE A 83 0.36 7.77 2.57
CA ILE A 83 0.38 7.15 3.91
C ILE A 83 1.19 8.02 4.92
N LYS A 84 2.02 8.95 4.44
CA LYS A 84 2.83 9.82 5.30
C LYS A 84 1.96 10.82 6.06
N ARG A 85 2.22 10.98 7.37
CA ARG A 85 1.53 11.95 8.26
C ARG A 85 1.52 13.37 7.68
N GLU A 86 2.66 13.76 7.11
CA GLU A 86 2.88 15.03 6.41
C GLU A 86 1.85 15.30 5.31
N THR A 87 1.50 14.30 4.49
CA THR A 87 0.54 14.45 3.39
C THR A 87 -0.88 14.71 3.92
N PHE A 88 -1.29 14.04 4.99
CA PHE A 88 -2.57 14.32 5.65
C PHE A 88 -2.58 15.71 6.30
N GLU A 89 -1.45 16.15 6.87
CA GLU A 89 -1.31 17.48 7.45
C GLU A 89 -1.36 18.58 6.36
N LEU A 90 -0.70 18.38 5.21
CA LEU A 90 -0.77 19.24 4.03
C LEU A 90 -2.20 19.36 3.49
N VAL A 91 -2.91 18.24 3.30
CA VAL A 91 -4.30 18.24 2.83
C VAL A 91 -5.22 18.97 3.82
N ARG A 92 -5.06 18.73 5.14
CA ARG A 92 -5.82 19.45 6.18
C ARG A 92 -5.52 20.94 6.20
N ALA A 93 -4.25 21.33 6.02
CA ALA A 93 -3.84 22.74 5.93
C ALA A 93 -4.44 23.43 4.70
N TYR A 94 -4.41 22.76 3.53
CA TYR A 94 -4.98 23.27 2.29
C TYR A 94 -6.47 23.62 2.41
N TYR A 95 -7.28 22.74 3.03
CA TYR A 95 -8.70 22.99 3.25
C TYR A 95 -9.00 24.08 4.29
N LYS A 96 -8.06 24.40 5.20
CA LYS A 96 -8.20 25.54 6.14
C LYS A 96 -8.07 26.91 5.45
N ILE A 97 -7.49 26.99 4.25
CA ILE A 97 -7.35 28.24 3.50
C ILE A 97 -8.72 28.66 2.98
N ARG A 98 -9.37 29.64 3.63
CA ARG A 98 -10.73 30.10 3.27
C ARG A 98 -10.77 30.91 1.97
N GLU A 99 -9.73 31.68 1.66
CA GLU A 99 -9.68 32.51 0.45
C GLU A 99 -9.23 31.71 -0.78
N GLY A 100 -10.09 31.62 -1.79
CA GLY A 100 -9.81 30.85 -3.02
C GLY A 100 -8.59 31.34 -3.81
N ARG A 101 -8.31 32.65 -3.82
CA ARG A 101 -7.14 33.23 -4.50
C ARG A 101 -5.82 32.78 -3.84
N VAL A 102 -5.76 32.81 -2.50
CA VAL A 102 -4.60 32.32 -1.73
C VAL A 102 -4.43 30.81 -1.92
N ARG A 103 -5.52 30.04 -1.83
CA ARG A 103 -5.50 28.58 -2.03
C ARG A 103 -4.95 28.21 -3.42
N LYS A 104 -5.32 28.96 -4.47
CA LYS A 104 -4.78 28.77 -5.83
C LYS A 104 -3.28 29.05 -5.89
N ARG A 105 -2.81 30.18 -5.34
CA ARG A 105 -1.37 30.51 -5.28
C ARG A 105 -0.53 29.44 -4.59
N VAL A 106 -1.02 28.89 -3.48
CA VAL A 106 -0.36 27.78 -2.76
C VAL A 106 -0.30 26.51 -3.62
N PHE A 107 -1.38 26.17 -4.33
CA PHE A 107 -1.39 25.04 -5.26
C PHE A 107 -0.39 25.22 -6.41
N ASP A 108 -0.38 26.40 -7.05
CA ASP A 108 0.53 26.71 -8.16
C ASP A 108 2.01 26.65 -7.71
N MET A 109 2.31 27.12 -6.49
CA MET A 109 3.63 27.02 -5.86
C MET A 109 4.07 25.56 -5.63
N ILE A 110 3.20 24.73 -5.02
CA ILE A 110 3.49 23.31 -4.79
C ILE A 110 3.77 22.59 -6.11
N LYS A 111 2.97 22.89 -7.15
CA LYS A 111 3.15 22.34 -8.50
C LYS A 111 4.49 22.76 -9.13
N ALA A 112 4.88 24.03 -8.99
CA ALA A 112 6.14 24.54 -9.54
C ALA A 112 7.37 23.91 -8.86
N VAL A 113 7.37 23.83 -7.52
CA VAL A 113 8.47 23.21 -6.74
C VAL A 113 8.59 21.71 -7.06
N GLY A 114 7.46 21.00 -7.15
CA GLY A 114 7.46 19.57 -7.51
C GLY A 114 8.02 19.31 -8.92
N ALA A 115 7.66 20.15 -9.89
CA ALA A 115 8.19 20.06 -11.26
C ALA A 115 9.71 20.32 -11.32
N ALA A 116 10.19 21.35 -10.61
CA ALA A 116 11.62 21.68 -10.55
C ALA A 116 12.45 20.53 -9.92
N SER A 117 12.04 20.05 -8.75
CA SER A 117 12.73 18.96 -8.05
C SER A 117 12.77 17.66 -8.87
N HIS A 118 11.69 17.33 -9.61
CA HIS A 118 11.69 16.17 -10.49
C HIS A 118 12.62 16.33 -11.71
N ALA A 119 12.75 17.54 -12.26
CA ALA A 119 13.65 17.83 -13.36
C ALA A 119 15.14 17.70 -12.96
N GLU A 120 15.51 18.16 -11.76
CA GLU A 120 16.88 18.04 -11.23
C GLU A 120 17.30 16.56 -11.05
N LEU A 121 16.40 15.71 -10.54
CA LEU A 121 16.64 14.28 -10.38
C LEU A 121 16.87 13.54 -11.71
N LEU A 122 16.25 14.01 -12.79
CA LEU A 122 16.46 13.47 -14.14
C LEU A 122 17.76 14.00 -14.77
N ALA A 123 18.08 15.28 -14.57
CA ALA A 123 19.32 15.89 -15.07
C ALA A 123 20.59 15.32 -14.42
N GLY A 124 20.52 14.89 -13.15
CA GLY A 124 21.64 14.27 -12.43
C GLY A 124 22.05 12.89 -12.97
N ARG A 125 21.19 12.19 -13.72
CA ARG A 125 21.46 10.83 -14.26
C ARG A 125 22.18 10.88 -15.61
N LYS A 126 23.38 11.46 -15.65
CA LYS A 126 24.23 11.45 -16.84
C LYS A 126 24.71 10.01 -17.13
N PRO A 127 24.55 9.46 -18.34
CA PRO A 127 24.96 8.08 -18.65
C PRO A 127 26.49 7.93 -18.59
N PRO A 128 27.01 6.73 -18.28
CA PRO A 128 28.44 6.49 -18.23
C PRO A 128 29.07 6.73 -19.62
N LYS A 129 30.19 7.46 -19.66
CA LYS A 129 30.97 7.65 -20.88
C LYS A 129 31.40 6.28 -21.42
N GLY A 130 30.85 5.89 -22.57
CA GLY A 130 31.28 4.71 -23.30
C GLY A 130 32.79 4.76 -23.58
N ARG A 131 33.45 3.61 -23.43
CA ARG A 131 34.87 3.42 -23.75
C ARG A 131 35.16 3.97 -25.15
N ARG A 132 36.20 4.81 -25.28
CA ARG A 132 36.86 4.99 -26.59
C ARG A 132 37.46 3.65 -26.99
N GLY A 133 36.96 3.07 -28.08
CA GLY A 133 37.66 2.01 -28.79
C GLY A 133 38.93 2.56 -29.42
N GLY A 134 39.96 1.72 -29.54
CA GLY A 134 41.21 2.08 -30.22
C GLY A 134 41.06 2.13 -31.74
N GLY A 135 42.05 2.76 -32.37
CA GLY A 135 42.15 3.05 -33.80
C GLY A 135 43.23 4.11 -33.96
#